data_AF-A0A2W1A365-F1
#
_entry.id   AF-A0A2W1A365-F1
#
_cell.length_a   1.000
_cell.length_b   1.000
_cell.length_c   1.000
_cell.angle_alpha   90.00
_cell.angle_beta   90.00
_cell.angle_gamma   90.00
#
_symmetry.space_group_name_H-M   'P 1'
#
loop_
_entity.id
_entity.type
_entity.pdbx_description
1 polymer ?
#
loop_
_entity_poly.entity_id
_entity_poly.type
_entity_poly.pdbx_seq_one_letter_code
_entity_poly.pdbx_strand_id
1 'polypeptide(L)'
;MILISVSCSPEKLGGIKNDNVKHDLISSEEFTDDVSQFQIVIAVTDIAIGENRFAFAIIGKTGPLILKEVHISLSPVTGTADGYNFDSTALFQAWPLGNSGVYVGKVNFDIPGEWIIRVEDTSPNPEFLGSAKFFVNKVSSTPAVGVKPTPLDNLTNADVKDINQITSALNPDPGLYKISVSEAMNSGIPTIITFASPSFCRTSTCGPQVEIISSLNRQFGDRLNIIHIEVYERTEIDDDGNYELKISSLLETWGLNSEPFTFMLDKKGTIVAKFEGFVTESELTEHIMELLDI
;
A
#
# COMPACT_ATOMS: atom_id res chain seq x y z
N MET A 1 -13.53 1.18 -36.63
CA MET A 1 -13.86 -0.26 -36.51
C MET A 1 -15.10 -0.37 -35.62
N ILE A 2 -16.03 -1.22 -36.01
CA ILE A 2 -17.49 -1.15 -35.72
C ILE A 2 -17.82 -1.52 -34.27
N LEU A 3 -18.64 -0.68 -33.61
CA LEU A 3 -19.34 -0.96 -32.36
C LEU A 3 -20.60 -1.79 -32.65
N ILE A 4 -20.77 -2.94 -32.00
CA ILE A 4 -22.01 -3.73 -32.02
C ILE A 4 -22.56 -3.75 -30.60
N SER A 5 -23.71 -3.10 -30.41
CA SER A 5 -24.58 -3.24 -29.24
C SER A 5 -25.54 -4.41 -29.46
N VAL A 6 -25.73 -5.24 -28.44
CA VAL A 6 -26.74 -6.31 -28.44
C VAL A 6 -27.74 -6.00 -27.33
N SER A 7 -29.00 -5.76 -27.72
CA SER A 7 -30.15 -5.80 -26.81
C SER A 7 -30.84 -7.16 -26.96
N CYS A 8 -31.38 -7.68 -25.86
CA CYS A 8 -32.31 -8.79 -25.91
C CYS A 8 -33.38 -8.61 -24.83
N SER A 9 -34.63 -8.44 -25.27
CA SER A 9 -35.84 -8.53 -24.45
C SER A 9 -36.35 -9.98 -24.42
N PRO A 10 -37.16 -10.37 -23.41
CA PRO A 10 -37.48 -11.76 -23.12
C PRO A 10 -38.80 -12.23 -23.75
N GLU A 11 -38.83 -13.47 -24.25
CA GLU A 11 -40.07 -14.21 -24.52
C GLU A 11 -40.18 -15.46 -23.65
N LYS A 12 -41.43 -15.74 -23.27
CA LYS A 12 -41.88 -16.71 -22.27
C LYS A 12 -42.29 -18.07 -22.87
N LEU A 13 -42.39 -19.03 -21.95
CA LEU A 13 -43.35 -20.14 -21.82
C LEU A 13 -42.99 -21.53 -22.38
N GLY A 14 -42.98 -22.50 -21.46
CA GLY A 14 -43.14 -23.92 -21.74
C GLY A 14 -42.82 -24.79 -20.53
N GLY A 15 -43.81 -25.06 -19.68
CA GLY A 15 -43.65 -25.95 -18.52
C GLY A 15 -43.95 -27.41 -18.84
N ILE A 16 -43.25 -28.33 -18.19
CA ILE A 16 -43.67 -29.72 -17.96
C ILE A 16 -43.19 -30.14 -16.55
N LYS A 17 -44.11 -30.60 -15.71
CA LYS A 17 -43.85 -31.23 -14.41
C LYS A 17 -43.45 -32.70 -14.60
N ASN A 18 -42.54 -33.19 -13.76
CA ASN A 18 -42.58 -34.58 -13.32
C ASN A 18 -42.09 -34.71 -11.88
N ASP A 19 -42.81 -35.56 -11.14
CA ASP A 19 -42.79 -35.70 -9.69
C ASP A 19 -41.65 -36.59 -9.16
N ASN A 20 -41.28 -36.32 -7.90
CA ASN A 20 -40.83 -37.26 -6.86
C ASN A 20 -39.52 -38.04 -7.03
N VAL A 21 -38.46 -37.50 -6.41
CA VAL A 21 -37.58 -38.28 -5.51
C VAL A 21 -37.30 -37.44 -4.27
N LYS A 22 -37.81 -37.87 -3.10
CA LYS A 22 -37.35 -37.41 -1.79
C LYS A 22 -36.11 -38.21 -1.44
N HIS A 23 -35.00 -37.56 -1.09
CA HIS A 23 -34.10 -38.03 -0.04
C HIS A 23 -33.22 -36.87 0.46
N ASP A 24 -33.29 -36.70 1.78
CA ASP A 24 -32.35 -36.11 2.73
C ASP A 24 -31.96 -34.63 2.66
N LEU A 25 -32.52 -33.94 3.67
CA LEU A 25 -32.09 -32.68 4.25
C LEU A 25 -30.62 -32.78 4.67
N ILE A 26 -29.74 -32.10 3.93
CA ILE A 26 -28.50 -31.57 4.48
C ILE A 26 -28.70 -30.07 4.49
N SER A 27 -28.73 -29.48 5.69
CA SER A 27 -28.73 -28.04 5.88
C SER A 27 -27.42 -27.50 5.32
N SER A 28 -27.46 -27.06 4.06
CA SER A 28 -26.58 -25.98 3.63
C SER A 28 -27.02 -24.77 4.44
N GLU A 29 -26.26 -24.45 5.49
CA GLU A 29 -26.26 -23.10 6.01
C GLU A 29 -25.85 -22.21 4.84
N GLU A 30 -26.87 -21.66 4.17
CA GLU A 30 -26.71 -20.53 3.27
C GLU A 30 -26.02 -19.45 4.11
N PHE A 31 -24.76 -19.15 3.78
CA PHE A 31 -24.16 -17.88 4.13
C PHE A 31 -25.10 -16.81 3.58
N THR A 32 -25.96 -16.29 4.44
CA THR A 32 -26.71 -15.08 4.15
C THR A 32 -25.66 -14.02 3.90
N ASP A 33 -25.62 -13.54 2.66
CA ASP A 33 -24.89 -12.36 2.24
C ASP A 33 -25.43 -11.21 3.09
N ASP A 34 -24.86 -11.03 4.28
CA ASP A 34 -25.17 -9.94 5.18
C ASP A 34 -24.85 -8.68 4.38
N VAL A 35 -25.89 -7.93 3.99
CA VAL A 35 -25.76 -6.78 3.11
C VAL A 35 -25.04 -5.70 3.90
N SER A 36 -23.72 -5.82 3.97
CA SER A 36 -22.83 -4.90 4.64
C SER A 36 -23.08 -3.51 4.08
N GLN A 37 -23.35 -2.55 4.97
CA GLN A 37 -23.56 -1.16 4.56
C GLN A 37 -22.29 -0.52 4.00
N PHE A 38 -21.13 -1.09 4.33
CA PHE A 38 -19.83 -0.61 3.88
C PHE A 38 -19.03 -1.68 3.14
N GLN A 39 -18.21 -1.21 2.21
CA GLN A 39 -17.24 -2.00 1.49
C GLN A 39 -15.87 -1.82 2.13
N ILE A 40 -15.19 -2.93 2.39
CA ILE A 40 -13.79 -2.94 2.81
C ILE A 40 -12.91 -2.97 1.56
N VAL A 41 -12.02 -2.00 1.42
CA VAL A 41 -11.08 -1.90 0.30
C VAL A 41 -9.67 -2.02 0.82
N ILE A 42 -8.96 -3.07 0.44
CA ILE A 42 -7.55 -3.25 0.81
C ILE A 42 -6.71 -2.21 0.05
N ALA A 43 -5.90 -1.46 0.79
CA ALA A 43 -5.13 -0.33 0.26
C ALA A 43 -3.64 -0.67 0.03
N VAL A 44 -3.27 -1.93 0.24
CA VAL A 44 -1.93 -2.48 -0.01
C VAL A 44 -2.03 -3.72 -0.90
N THR A 45 -1.03 -3.96 -1.72
CA THR A 45 -0.98 -5.07 -2.66
C THR A 45 0.14 -6.05 -2.36
N ASP A 46 1.24 -5.59 -1.77
CA ASP A 46 2.39 -6.42 -1.40
C ASP A 46 2.23 -6.98 0.03
N ILE A 47 1.27 -7.91 0.15
CA ILE A 47 1.00 -8.65 1.38
C ILE A 47 1.68 -10.02 1.28
N ALA A 48 2.55 -10.34 2.24
CA ALA A 48 3.27 -11.61 2.27
C ALA A 48 3.48 -12.15 3.69
N ILE A 49 3.98 -13.39 3.82
CA ILE A 49 4.41 -13.95 5.11
C ILE A 49 5.43 -13.02 5.78
N GLY A 50 5.28 -12.80 7.09
CA GLY A 50 6.06 -11.89 7.91
C GLY A 50 5.24 -10.70 8.41
N GLU A 51 5.93 -9.67 8.90
CA GLU A 51 5.32 -8.43 9.37
C GLU A 51 4.84 -7.55 8.21
N ASN A 52 3.61 -7.08 8.32
CA ASN A 52 2.95 -6.24 7.32
C ASN A 52 2.34 -5.02 7.99
N ARG A 53 2.55 -3.85 7.40
CA ARG A 53 1.69 -2.68 7.60
C ARG A 53 0.43 -2.87 6.77
N PHE A 54 -0.58 -3.48 7.37
CA PHE A 54 -1.83 -3.79 6.69
C PHE A 54 -2.72 -2.54 6.66
N ALA A 55 -2.98 -2.01 5.47
CA ALA A 55 -3.82 -0.82 5.30
C ALA A 55 -5.07 -1.12 4.47
N PHE A 56 -6.20 -0.56 4.89
CA PHE A 56 -7.49 -0.69 4.21
C PHE A 56 -8.37 0.56 4.43
N ALA A 57 -9.40 0.73 3.62
CA ALA A 57 -10.40 1.77 3.77
C ALA A 57 -11.80 1.14 3.94
N ILE A 58 -12.69 1.89 4.61
CA ILE A 58 -14.10 1.53 4.80
C ILE A 58 -14.93 2.55 4.01
N ILE A 59 -15.68 2.10 3.01
CA ILE A 59 -16.42 2.98 2.09
C ILE A 59 -17.90 2.67 2.17
N GLY A 60 -18.70 3.66 2.56
CA GLY A 60 -20.16 3.59 2.54
C GLY A 60 -20.76 4.28 1.31
N LYS A 61 -22.08 4.28 1.21
CA LYS A 61 -22.83 4.87 0.08
C LYS A 61 -22.57 6.37 -0.13
N THR A 62 -22.25 7.10 0.95
CA THR A 62 -22.07 8.55 0.94
C THR A 62 -20.60 8.98 0.98
N GLY A 63 -19.65 8.03 0.96
CA GLY A 63 -18.22 8.30 1.10
C GLY A 63 -17.54 7.42 2.16
N PRO A 64 -16.29 7.73 2.53
CA PRO A 64 -15.54 6.95 3.51
C PRO A 64 -16.18 7.05 4.90
N LEU A 65 -16.20 5.92 5.62
CA LEU A 65 -16.51 5.89 7.05
C LEU A 65 -15.22 6.11 7.84
N ILE A 66 -15.19 7.21 8.59
CA ILE A 66 -14.03 7.60 9.40
C ILE A 66 -14.40 7.53 10.88
N LEU A 67 -13.83 6.54 11.55
CA LEU A 67 -13.79 6.36 12.99
C LEU A 67 -12.33 6.53 13.43
N LYS A 68 -12.10 6.77 14.72
CA LYS A 68 -10.72 6.87 15.25
C LYS A 68 -9.97 5.54 15.06
N GLU A 69 -10.66 4.44 15.32
CA GLU A 69 -10.13 3.09 15.33
C GLU A 69 -11.27 2.09 15.07
N VAL A 70 -10.91 0.90 14.59
CA VAL A 70 -11.83 -0.21 14.35
C VAL A 70 -11.21 -1.51 14.84
N HIS A 71 -12.05 -2.48 15.18
CA HIS A 71 -11.62 -3.85 15.46
C HIS A 71 -11.52 -4.62 14.14
N ILE A 72 -10.43 -5.37 13.97
CA ILE A 72 -10.23 -6.26 12.82
C ILE A 72 -10.03 -7.69 13.30
N SER A 73 -10.71 -8.62 12.65
CA SER A 73 -10.48 -10.06 12.78
C SER A 73 -10.03 -10.60 11.43
N LEU A 74 -8.90 -11.30 11.41
CA LEU A 74 -8.27 -11.84 10.20
C LEU A 74 -8.20 -13.36 10.31
N SER A 75 -8.65 -14.07 9.28
CA SER A 75 -8.63 -15.55 9.26
C SER A 75 -8.34 -16.11 7.86
N PRO A 76 -7.64 -17.26 7.75
CA PRO A 76 -7.43 -17.93 6.47
C PRO A 76 -8.74 -18.59 5.98
N VAL A 77 -9.01 -18.54 4.68
CA VAL A 77 -10.21 -19.14 4.08
C VAL A 77 -10.16 -20.67 4.09
N THR A 78 -8.98 -21.24 3.86
CA THR A 78 -8.78 -22.70 3.86
C THR A 78 -7.94 -23.09 5.06
N GLY A 79 -8.62 -23.50 6.13
CA GLY A 79 -8.05 -24.00 7.38
C GLY A 79 -9.20 -24.14 8.38
N THR A 80 -9.09 -25.04 9.36
CA THR A 80 -10.03 -24.99 10.48
C THR A 80 -9.82 -23.66 11.19
N ALA A 81 -10.88 -22.86 11.30
CA ALA A 81 -10.91 -21.58 12.03
C ALA A 81 -10.49 -21.71 13.51
N ASP A 82 -10.32 -22.94 14.00
CA ASP A 82 -9.72 -23.27 15.29
C ASP A 82 -8.22 -22.92 15.32
N GLY A 83 -7.92 -21.64 15.56
CA GLY A 83 -6.63 -21.18 16.05
C GLY A 83 -5.89 -20.09 15.25
N TYR A 84 -6.36 -19.71 14.07
CA TYR A 84 -5.74 -18.69 13.22
C TYR A 84 -6.62 -17.45 13.04
N ASN A 85 -7.15 -16.94 14.16
CA ASN A 85 -7.79 -15.64 14.20
C ASN A 85 -6.79 -14.64 14.77
N PHE A 86 -6.40 -13.67 13.95
CA PHE A 86 -5.69 -12.50 14.44
C PHE A 86 -6.70 -11.40 14.69
N ASP A 87 -6.86 -11.03 15.96
CA ASP A 87 -7.70 -9.94 16.41
C ASP A 87 -6.82 -8.75 16.81
N SER A 88 -7.12 -7.56 16.29
CA SER A 88 -6.35 -6.36 16.59
C SER A 88 -7.16 -5.08 16.37
N THR A 89 -6.61 -3.97 16.78
CA THR A 89 -7.14 -2.64 16.52
C THR A 89 -6.39 -1.99 15.37
N ALA A 90 -7.11 -1.51 14.36
CA ALA A 90 -6.56 -0.70 13.29
C ALA A 90 -6.89 0.78 13.53
N LEU A 91 -5.88 1.64 13.42
CA LEU A 91 -6.01 3.08 13.67
C LEU A 91 -6.17 3.85 12.37
N PHE A 92 -7.04 4.84 12.34
CA PHE A 92 -7.21 5.69 11.17
C PHE A 92 -6.02 6.64 10.98
N GLN A 93 -5.44 6.60 9.79
CA GLN A 93 -4.38 7.48 9.32
C GLN A 93 -4.94 8.37 8.21
N ALA A 94 -5.07 9.66 8.52
CA ALA A 94 -5.57 10.64 7.57
C ALA A 94 -4.56 10.86 6.43
N TRP A 95 -5.07 10.92 5.20
CA TRP A 95 -4.30 11.43 4.09
C TRP A 95 -4.32 12.96 4.09
N PRO A 96 -3.29 13.61 3.53
CA PRO A 96 -3.10 15.05 3.66
C PRO A 96 -4.11 15.89 2.88
N LEU A 97 -4.79 15.30 1.88
CA LEU A 97 -5.77 15.99 1.05
C LEU A 97 -7.15 15.33 1.16
N GLY A 98 -8.15 16.14 1.51
CA GLY A 98 -9.55 15.75 1.59
C GLY A 98 -9.93 15.03 2.88
N ASN A 99 -11.14 14.47 2.90
CA ASN A 99 -11.65 13.68 4.02
C ASN A 99 -11.45 12.19 3.74
N SER A 100 -10.19 11.78 3.59
CA SER A 100 -9.78 10.45 3.15
C SER A 100 -8.60 9.94 3.98
N GLY A 101 -8.41 8.64 4.01
CA GLY A 101 -7.33 7.99 4.74
C GLY A 101 -7.49 6.49 4.73
N VAL A 102 -6.63 5.81 5.48
CA VAL A 102 -6.64 4.35 5.62
C VAL A 102 -6.59 3.98 7.10
N TYR A 103 -7.23 2.87 7.46
CA TYR A 103 -6.98 2.20 8.71
C TYR A 103 -5.72 1.37 8.57
N VAL A 104 -4.84 1.46 9.56
CA VAL A 104 -3.55 0.76 9.57
C VAL A 104 -3.47 -0.13 10.80
N GLY A 105 -3.14 -1.40 10.59
CA GLY A 105 -2.79 -2.37 11.61
C GLY A 105 -1.44 -3.03 11.31
N LYS A 106 -0.68 -3.36 12.36
CA LYS A 106 0.52 -4.19 12.25
C LYS A 106 0.10 -5.65 12.36
N VAL A 107 0.34 -6.44 11.32
CA VAL A 107 -0.10 -7.84 11.23
C VAL A 107 1.07 -8.72 10.83
N ASN A 108 1.27 -9.83 11.53
CA ASN A 108 2.26 -10.83 11.15
C ASN A 108 1.55 -12.08 10.60
N PHE A 109 1.70 -12.34 9.30
CA PHE A 109 1.14 -13.53 8.66
C PHE A 109 2.17 -14.66 8.64
N ASP A 110 1.76 -15.87 8.98
CA ASP A 110 2.63 -17.06 8.98
C ASP A 110 2.23 -18.10 7.91
N ILE A 111 1.05 -17.96 7.32
CA ILE A 111 0.49 -18.87 6.32
C ILE A 111 0.12 -18.09 5.04
N PRO A 112 0.58 -18.53 3.85
CA PRO A 112 0.17 -17.95 2.59
C PRO A 112 -1.21 -18.47 2.17
N GLY A 113 -1.94 -17.70 1.37
CA GLY A 113 -3.23 -18.12 0.82
C GLY A 113 -4.26 -17.01 0.84
N GLU A 114 -5.52 -17.37 0.60
CA GLU A 114 -6.65 -16.44 0.71
C GLU A 114 -7.03 -16.25 2.19
N TRP A 115 -7.20 -15.00 2.59
CA TRP A 115 -7.60 -14.57 3.93
C TRP A 115 -8.85 -13.71 3.83
N ILE A 116 -9.60 -13.64 4.93
CA ILE A 116 -10.74 -12.74 5.11
C ILE A 116 -10.40 -11.76 6.23
N ILE A 117 -10.67 -10.48 5.98
CA ILE A 117 -10.80 -9.47 7.04
C ILE A 117 -12.28 -9.29 7.37
N ARG A 118 -12.60 -9.29 8.65
CA ARG A 118 -13.87 -8.84 9.23
C ARG A 118 -13.59 -7.57 10.03
N VAL A 119 -14.39 -6.52 9.80
CA VAL A 119 -14.22 -5.23 10.47
C VAL A 119 -15.47 -4.92 11.28
N GLU A 120 -15.25 -4.49 12.52
CA GLU A 120 -16.31 -4.09 13.46
C GLU A 120 -15.93 -2.74 14.09
N ASP A 121 -16.93 -1.96 14.51
CA ASP A 121 -16.66 -0.75 15.29
C ASP A 121 -16.16 -1.11 16.71
N THR A 122 -15.66 -0.12 17.45
CA THR A 122 -15.16 -0.31 18.82
C THR A 122 -16.17 0.08 19.89
N SER A 123 -17.46 0.09 19.56
CA SER A 123 -18.52 0.43 20.52
C SER A 123 -18.76 -0.71 21.53
N PRO A 124 -19.43 -0.46 22.68
CA PRO A 124 -19.72 -1.52 23.65
C PRO A 124 -20.57 -2.68 23.10
N ASN A 125 -21.31 -2.44 22.01
CA ASN A 125 -22.04 -3.46 21.26
C ASN A 125 -21.58 -3.37 19.80
N PRO A 126 -20.43 -4.00 19.45
CA PRO A 126 -19.77 -3.81 18.16
C PRO A 126 -20.70 -4.03 16.97
N GLU A 127 -20.77 -3.05 16.07
CA GLU A 127 -21.50 -3.20 14.80
C GLU A 127 -20.57 -3.75 13.72
N PHE A 128 -21.05 -4.71 12.94
CA PHE A 128 -20.34 -5.22 11.77
C PHE A 128 -20.30 -4.18 10.67
N LEU A 129 -19.09 -3.77 10.28
CA LEU A 129 -18.87 -2.73 9.27
C LEU A 129 -18.62 -3.33 7.88
N GLY A 130 -18.09 -4.55 7.79
CA GLY A 130 -17.93 -5.24 6.51
C GLY A 130 -16.79 -6.24 6.49
N SER A 131 -16.67 -6.95 5.36
CA SER A 131 -15.59 -7.91 5.14
C SER A 131 -15.01 -7.80 3.73
N ALA A 132 -13.79 -8.29 3.57
CA ALA A 132 -13.15 -8.45 2.26
C ALA A 132 -12.23 -9.66 2.27
N LYS A 133 -12.03 -10.24 1.09
CA LYS A 133 -10.99 -11.24 0.85
C LYS A 133 -9.73 -10.58 0.32
N PHE A 134 -8.58 -11.13 0.69
CA PHE A 134 -7.28 -10.73 0.18
C PHE A 134 -6.34 -11.93 0.15
N PHE A 135 -5.20 -11.78 -0.52
CA PHE A 135 -4.23 -12.87 -0.67
C PHE A 135 -2.92 -12.52 0.02
N VAL A 136 -2.43 -13.45 0.85
CA VAL A 136 -1.11 -13.39 1.47
C VAL A 136 -0.15 -14.23 0.63
N ASN A 137 0.86 -13.59 0.05
CA ASN A 137 1.87 -14.26 -0.74
C ASN A 137 2.89 -14.98 0.14
N LYS A 138 3.49 -16.05 -0.38
CA LYS A 138 4.59 -16.73 0.31
C LYS A 138 5.84 -15.86 0.41
N VAL A 139 6.05 -15.00 -0.59
CA VAL A 139 7.20 -14.11 -0.71
C VAL A 139 6.68 -12.75 -1.16
N SER A 140 7.25 -11.69 -0.61
CA SER A 140 6.95 -10.31 -1.00
C SER A 140 7.40 -10.06 -2.44
N SER A 141 6.63 -9.25 -3.18
CA SER A 141 7.02 -8.81 -4.52
C SER A 141 8.14 -7.76 -4.48
N THR A 142 8.26 -7.06 -3.35
CA THR A 142 9.29 -6.05 -3.10
C THR A 142 10.34 -6.59 -2.12
N PRO A 143 11.49 -5.90 -1.95
CA PRO A 143 12.45 -6.26 -0.91
C PRO A 143 11.81 -6.36 0.48
N ALA A 144 11.83 -7.56 1.06
CA ALA A 144 11.25 -7.84 2.36
C ALA A 144 12.08 -7.25 3.51
N VAL A 145 11.42 -7.05 4.67
CA VAL A 145 12.11 -6.76 5.93
C VAL A 145 13.11 -7.88 6.25
N GLY A 146 14.29 -7.50 6.74
CA GLY A 146 15.40 -8.40 7.03
C GLY A 146 16.32 -8.69 5.83
N VAL A 147 15.99 -8.19 4.63
CA VAL A 147 16.80 -8.39 3.42
C VAL A 147 17.67 -7.16 3.14
N LYS A 148 18.91 -7.39 2.71
CA LYS A 148 19.73 -6.35 2.04
C LYS A 148 19.33 -6.34 0.55
N PRO A 149 18.67 -5.28 0.05
CA PRO A 149 18.14 -5.27 -1.32
C PRO A 149 19.25 -5.22 -2.37
N THR A 150 18.87 -5.38 -3.64
CA THR A 150 19.77 -5.08 -4.76
C THR A 150 20.13 -3.59 -4.72
N PRO A 151 21.42 -3.20 -4.78
CA PRO A 151 21.81 -1.80 -4.86
C PRO A 151 21.19 -1.10 -6.07
N LEU A 152 20.82 0.18 -5.92
CA LEU A 152 20.32 1.01 -7.01
C LEU A 152 21.28 2.17 -7.27
N ASP A 153 21.67 2.34 -8.53
CA ASP A 153 22.52 3.44 -8.98
C ASP A 153 21.65 4.57 -9.53
N ASN A 154 20.78 5.13 -8.66
CA ASN A 154 20.02 6.32 -9.02
C ASN A 154 20.94 7.53 -9.21
N LEU A 155 20.54 8.43 -10.11
CA LEU A 155 21.24 9.70 -10.32
C LEU A 155 21.14 10.59 -9.07
N THR A 156 22.16 11.42 -8.89
CA THR A 156 22.26 12.45 -7.85
C THR A 156 22.33 13.84 -8.48
N ASN A 157 22.31 14.88 -7.65
CA ASN A 157 22.52 16.26 -8.09
C ASN A 157 23.86 16.47 -8.82
N ALA A 158 24.87 15.62 -8.58
CA ALA A 158 26.16 15.72 -9.25
C ALA A 158 26.13 15.19 -10.70
N ASP A 159 25.14 14.35 -11.03
CA ASP A 159 25.04 13.67 -12.32
C ASP A 159 24.19 14.44 -13.34
N VAL A 160 23.45 15.45 -12.89
CA VAL A 160 22.52 16.23 -13.72
C VAL A 160 22.81 17.72 -13.67
N LYS A 161 22.46 18.43 -14.74
CA LYS A 161 22.61 19.89 -14.82
C LYS A 161 21.54 20.63 -14.05
N ASP A 162 20.35 20.03 -13.98
CA ASP A 162 19.19 20.55 -13.27
C ASP A 162 18.54 19.38 -12.52
N ILE A 163 18.24 19.60 -11.23
CA ILE A 163 17.55 18.64 -10.36
C ILE A 163 16.20 18.21 -10.94
N ASN A 164 15.55 19.06 -11.72
CA ASN A 164 14.30 18.73 -12.41
C ASN A 164 14.45 17.59 -13.42
N GLN A 165 15.67 17.14 -13.75
CA GLN A 165 15.86 15.93 -14.56
C GLN A 165 15.58 14.64 -13.79
N ILE A 166 15.65 14.67 -12.45
CA ILE A 166 15.57 13.48 -11.59
C ILE A 166 14.40 13.54 -10.60
N THR A 167 13.56 14.58 -10.68
CA THR A 167 12.33 14.69 -9.86
C THR A 167 11.28 15.59 -10.48
N SER A 168 10.02 15.19 -10.33
CA SER A 168 8.85 15.97 -10.71
C SER A 168 8.33 16.88 -9.61
N ALA A 169 9.00 16.97 -8.45
CA ALA A 169 8.64 17.93 -7.42
C ALA A 169 8.76 19.38 -7.93
N LEU A 170 7.73 20.19 -7.70
CA LEU A 170 7.73 21.61 -8.11
C LEU A 170 8.75 22.45 -7.32
N ASN A 171 8.98 22.09 -6.05
CA ASN A 171 9.96 22.71 -5.17
C ASN A 171 10.83 21.60 -4.55
N PRO A 172 11.79 21.04 -5.30
CA PRO A 172 12.56 19.89 -4.83
C PRO A 172 13.51 20.29 -3.69
N ASP A 173 13.57 19.47 -2.63
CA ASP A 173 14.61 19.57 -1.60
C ASP A 173 15.90 18.92 -2.14
N PRO A 174 16.97 19.71 -2.44
CA PRO A 174 18.21 19.16 -2.98
C PRO A 174 18.89 18.17 -2.02
N GLY A 175 18.55 18.22 -0.72
CA GLY A 175 19.03 17.29 0.28
C GLY A 175 18.68 15.83 0.00
N LEU A 176 17.57 15.58 -0.72
CA LEU A 176 17.08 14.22 -1.02
C LEU A 176 17.80 13.54 -2.20
N TYR A 177 18.74 14.22 -2.85
CA TYR A 177 19.42 13.75 -4.08
C TYR A 177 20.94 13.87 -3.98
N LYS A 178 21.49 13.77 -2.77
CA LYS A 178 22.93 13.92 -2.51
C LYS A 178 23.73 12.64 -2.71
N ILE A 179 23.07 11.48 -2.65
CA ILE A 179 23.71 10.16 -2.57
C ILE A 179 22.85 9.13 -3.30
N SER A 180 23.48 8.14 -3.93
CA SER A 180 22.75 7.00 -4.50
C SER A 180 22.36 6.01 -3.42
N VAL A 181 21.36 5.16 -3.69
CA VAL A 181 21.01 4.05 -2.79
C VAL A 181 22.19 3.10 -2.64
N SER A 182 22.91 2.79 -3.72
CA SER A 182 24.09 1.91 -3.68
C SER A 182 25.19 2.42 -2.75
N GLU A 183 25.44 3.73 -2.72
CA GLU A 183 26.40 4.35 -1.81
C GLU A 183 25.85 4.40 -0.37
N ALA A 184 24.60 4.82 -0.19
CA ALA A 184 23.95 4.92 1.11
C ALA A 184 23.88 3.58 1.86
N MET A 185 23.61 2.48 1.15
CA MET A 185 23.61 1.12 1.70
C MET A 185 24.96 0.65 2.26
N ASN A 186 26.04 1.37 1.94
CA ASN A 186 27.41 1.04 2.35
C ASN A 186 28.05 2.15 3.20
N SER A 187 27.33 3.22 3.55
CA SER A 187 27.89 4.36 4.27
C SER A 187 27.96 4.17 5.80
N GLY A 188 27.32 3.13 6.33
CA GLY A 188 27.21 2.92 7.79
C GLY A 188 26.17 3.80 8.47
N ILE A 189 25.38 4.55 7.70
CA ILE A 189 24.33 5.47 8.17
C ILE A 189 22.96 4.88 7.81
N PRO A 190 21.97 4.85 8.73
CA PRO A 190 20.63 4.39 8.37
C PRO A 190 20.04 5.25 7.26
N THR A 191 19.22 4.64 6.40
CA THR A 191 18.78 5.27 5.16
C THR A 191 17.26 5.19 5.01
N ILE A 192 16.62 6.28 4.64
CA ILE A 192 15.22 6.31 4.19
C ILE A 192 15.20 6.51 2.68
N ILE A 193 14.40 5.69 1.99
CA ILE A 193 14.26 5.75 0.53
C ILE A 193 12.77 5.81 0.21
N THR A 194 12.33 6.85 -0.48
CA THR A 194 10.94 6.99 -0.91
C THR A 194 10.86 7.05 -2.43
N PHE A 195 10.10 6.13 -3.01
CA PHE A 195 9.71 6.09 -4.41
C PHE A 195 8.36 6.80 -4.55
N ALA A 196 8.32 7.90 -5.29
CA ALA A 196 7.09 8.65 -5.52
C ALA A 196 7.20 9.51 -6.79
N SER A 197 6.09 9.79 -7.45
CA SER A 197 5.99 10.88 -8.42
C SER A 197 5.22 12.07 -7.85
N PRO A 198 5.88 13.13 -7.37
CA PRO A 198 5.20 14.31 -6.85
C PRO A 198 4.14 14.92 -7.77
N SER A 199 4.36 14.93 -9.09
CA SER A 199 3.47 15.61 -10.04
C SER A 199 2.72 14.72 -11.03
N PHE A 200 3.08 13.43 -11.16
CA PHE A 200 2.40 12.51 -12.11
C PHE A 200 1.66 11.36 -11.44
N CYS A 201 1.82 11.20 -10.13
CA CYS A 201 1.19 10.13 -9.38
C CYS A 201 -0.34 10.22 -9.44
N ARG A 202 -0.97 9.07 -9.68
CA ARG A 202 -2.43 8.98 -9.81
C ARG A 202 -3.15 9.27 -8.50
N THR A 203 -2.48 8.98 -7.38
CA THR A 203 -2.96 9.26 -6.03
C THR A 203 -2.36 10.58 -5.57
N SER A 204 -3.16 11.52 -5.08
CA SER A 204 -2.68 12.84 -4.62
C SER A 204 -1.86 12.78 -3.31
N THR A 205 -1.25 11.63 -3.01
CA THR A 205 -0.46 11.34 -1.82
C THR A 205 1.04 11.42 -2.06
N CYS A 206 1.52 11.25 -3.30
CA CYS A 206 2.95 11.23 -3.61
C CYS A 206 3.67 12.55 -3.32
N GLY A 207 3.12 13.69 -3.77
CA GLY A 207 3.67 15.01 -3.47
C GLY A 207 3.77 15.27 -1.96
N PRO A 208 2.66 15.15 -1.20
CA PRO A 208 2.69 15.27 0.25
C PRO A 208 3.61 14.27 0.97
N GLN A 209 3.79 13.06 0.43
CA GLN A 209 4.77 12.12 0.99
C GLN A 209 6.18 12.72 0.90
N VAL A 210 6.58 13.25 -0.26
CA VAL A 210 7.91 13.86 -0.44
C VAL A 210 8.09 15.12 0.41
N GLU A 211 7.02 15.87 0.70
CA GLU A 211 7.05 16.99 1.65
C GLU A 211 7.36 16.53 3.07
N ILE A 212 6.75 15.42 3.54
CA ILE A 212 7.08 14.79 4.82
C ILE A 212 8.53 14.33 4.83
N ILE A 213 9.00 13.67 3.78
CA ILE A 213 10.40 13.22 3.68
C ILE A 213 11.38 14.41 3.74
N SER A 214 11.03 15.54 3.11
CA SER A 214 11.80 16.78 3.20
C SER A 214 11.78 17.38 4.63
N SER A 215 10.65 17.27 5.35
CA SER A 215 10.56 17.64 6.77
C SER A 215 11.49 16.81 7.64
N LEU A 216 11.48 15.49 7.45
CA LEU A 216 12.35 14.57 8.17
C LEU A 216 13.82 14.81 7.84
N ASN A 217 14.15 15.17 6.61
CA ASN A 217 15.51 15.57 6.22
C ASN A 217 16.01 16.79 6.98
N ARG A 218 15.17 17.82 7.17
CA ARG A 218 15.53 18.99 7.99
C ARG A 218 15.75 18.64 9.46
N GLN A 219 15.06 17.62 9.98
CA GLN A 219 15.13 17.22 11.40
C GLN A 219 16.25 16.20 11.70
N PHE A 220 16.52 15.29 10.76
CA PHE A 220 17.35 14.11 10.97
C PHE A 220 18.47 13.93 9.93
N GLY A 221 18.59 14.80 8.92
CA GLY A 221 19.52 14.62 7.80
C GLY A 221 21.01 14.55 8.15
N ASP A 222 21.41 14.99 9.35
CA ASP A 222 22.78 14.82 9.85
C ASP A 222 23.06 13.40 10.38
N ARG A 223 22.00 12.60 10.59
CA ARG A 223 22.05 11.25 11.19
C ARG A 223 21.50 10.15 10.27
N LEU A 224 20.87 10.54 9.16
CA LEU A 224 20.23 9.64 8.20
C LEU A 224 20.64 10.03 6.78
N ASN A 225 20.83 9.05 5.90
CA ASN A 225 20.69 9.30 4.48
C ASN A 225 19.19 9.33 4.15
N ILE A 226 18.75 10.31 3.36
CA ILE A 226 17.36 10.37 2.91
C ILE A 226 17.36 10.59 1.40
N ILE A 227 16.67 9.70 0.69
CA ILE A 227 16.69 9.62 -0.77
C ILE A 227 15.26 9.64 -1.29
N HIS A 228 14.99 10.51 -2.26
CA HIS A 228 13.80 10.41 -3.08
C HIS A 228 14.15 9.85 -4.46
N ILE A 229 13.39 8.87 -4.92
CA ILE A 229 13.49 8.29 -6.27
C ILE A 229 12.21 8.59 -7.01
N GLU A 230 12.33 9.36 -8.09
CA GLU A 230 11.24 9.58 -9.03
C GLU A 230 10.89 8.27 -9.74
N VAL A 231 9.60 7.95 -9.80
CA VAL A 231 9.16 6.69 -10.41
C VAL A 231 9.06 6.76 -11.92
N TYR A 232 8.97 7.97 -12.50
CA TYR A 232 8.90 8.18 -13.93
C TYR A 232 10.20 8.78 -14.48
N GLU A 233 10.82 8.08 -15.43
CA GLU A 233 11.77 8.66 -16.36
C GLU A 233 11.01 9.55 -17.34
N ARG A 234 11.53 10.76 -17.56
CA ARG A 234 10.94 11.74 -18.48
C ARG A 234 11.83 11.93 -19.69
N THR A 235 11.22 11.82 -20.87
CA THR A 235 11.86 12.21 -22.12
C THR A 235 11.05 13.35 -22.71
N GLU A 236 11.69 14.51 -22.89
CA GLU A 236 11.09 15.63 -23.61
C GLU A 236 10.90 15.24 -25.08
N ILE A 237 9.68 15.39 -25.59
CA ILE A 237 9.34 14.96 -26.96
C ILE A 237 9.21 16.13 -27.93
N ASP A 238 9.13 17.37 -27.42
CA ASP A 238 9.10 18.61 -28.19
C ASP A 238 9.59 19.80 -27.36
N ASP A 239 9.84 20.94 -28.03
CA ASP A 239 10.26 22.19 -27.40
C ASP A 239 9.10 22.92 -26.66
N ASP A 240 7.89 22.36 -26.66
CA ASP A 240 6.69 22.93 -26.01
C ASP A 240 6.54 22.43 -24.54
N GLY A 241 7.52 21.65 -24.05
CA GLY A 241 7.54 21.14 -22.68
C GLY A 241 6.66 19.90 -22.47
N ASN A 242 6.35 19.16 -23.54
CA ASN A 242 5.67 17.88 -23.39
C ASN A 242 6.68 16.77 -23.09
N TYR A 243 6.29 15.87 -22.17
CA TYR A 243 7.11 14.74 -21.75
C TYR A 243 6.39 13.42 -22.02
N GLU A 244 7.13 12.45 -22.55
CA GLU A 244 6.78 11.05 -22.44
C GLU A 244 7.24 10.52 -21.07
N LEU A 245 6.34 9.84 -20.37
CA LEU A 245 6.60 9.23 -19.07
C LEU A 245 6.79 7.73 -19.24
N LYS A 246 7.91 7.21 -18.73
CA LYS A 246 8.18 5.78 -18.64
C LYS A 246 8.46 5.41 -17.19
N ILE A 247 7.91 4.28 -16.73
CA ILE A 247 8.26 3.76 -15.39
C ILE A 247 9.77 3.52 -15.34
N SER A 248 10.42 4.02 -14.29
CA SER A 248 11.85 3.87 -14.10
C SER A 248 12.22 2.41 -13.87
N SER A 249 13.31 1.98 -14.49
CA SER A 249 13.89 0.64 -14.28
C SER A 249 14.29 0.36 -12.83
N LEU A 250 14.45 1.40 -12.01
CA LEU A 250 14.73 1.27 -10.57
C LEU A 250 13.55 0.61 -9.82
N LEU A 251 12.31 0.89 -10.23
CA LEU A 251 11.12 0.27 -9.64
C LEU A 251 11.06 -1.20 -9.99
N GLU A 252 11.33 -1.54 -11.26
CA GLU A 252 11.36 -2.92 -11.74
C GLU A 252 12.40 -3.75 -10.98
N THR A 253 13.57 -3.17 -10.70
CA THR A 253 14.65 -3.82 -9.93
C THR A 253 14.22 -4.21 -8.52
N TRP A 254 13.33 -3.43 -7.90
CA TRP A 254 12.76 -3.71 -6.58
C TRP A 254 11.33 -4.26 -6.64
N GLY A 255 10.83 -4.65 -7.82
CA GLY A 255 9.49 -5.23 -7.97
C GLY A 255 8.34 -4.33 -7.51
N LEU A 256 8.54 -3.01 -7.52
CA LEU A 256 7.53 -2.03 -7.10
C LEU A 256 6.46 -1.89 -8.18
N ASN A 257 5.20 -2.07 -7.79
CA ASN A 257 4.02 -2.00 -8.67
C ASN A 257 3.05 -0.86 -8.30
N SER A 258 3.37 -0.08 -7.27
CA SER A 258 2.56 1.00 -6.73
C SER A 258 3.43 2.15 -6.21
N GLU A 259 2.79 3.29 -5.97
CA GLU A 259 3.41 4.47 -5.37
C GLU A 259 2.40 5.24 -4.49
N PRO A 260 2.87 5.97 -3.46
CA PRO A 260 4.26 6.03 -3.01
C PRO A 260 4.67 4.76 -2.26
N PHE A 261 5.97 4.47 -2.24
CA PHE A 261 6.56 3.38 -1.46
C PHE A 261 7.74 3.90 -0.67
N THR A 262 7.83 3.58 0.62
CA THR A 262 8.95 4.01 1.47
C THR A 262 9.63 2.82 2.11
N PHE A 263 10.96 2.81 2.12
CA PHE A 263 11.81 1.82 2.77
C PHE A 263 12.72 2.50 3.78
N MET A 264 13.00 1.79 4.87
CA MET A 264 13.98 2.19 5.87
C MET A 264 15.01 1.09 6.04
N LEU A 265 16.29 1.47 5.95
CA LEU A 265 17.42 0.57 6.03
C LEU A 265 18.26 0.89 7.27
N ASP A 266 18.77 -0.13 7.93
CA ASP A 266 19.73 0.00 9.02
C ASP A 266 21.13 0.40 8.52
N LYS A 267 22.07 0.54 9.47
CA LYS A 267 23.49 0.89 9.20
C LYS A 267 24.22 -0.13 8.32
N LYS A 268 23.68 -1.34 8.13
CA LYS A 268 24.26 -2.40 7.28
C LYS A 268 23.65 -2.40 5.88
N GLY A 269 22.66 -1.54 5.63
CA GLY A 269 21.88 -1.50 4.40
C GLY A 269 20.81 -2.59 4.34
N THR A 270 20.38 -3.14 5.48
CA THR A 270 19.29 -4.13 5.55
C THR A 270 17.97 -3.42 5.82
N ILE A 271 16.91 -3.80 5.09
CA ILE A 271 15.57 -3.23 5.29
C ILE A 271 15.05 -3.64 6.66
N VAL A 272 14.65 -2.65 7.45
CA VAL A 272 14.01 -2.84 8.75
C VAL A 272 12.52 -2.50 8.73
N ALA A 273 12.08 -1.67 7.79
CA ALA A 273 10.68 -1.33 7.60
C ALA A 273 10.42 -1.00 6.13
N LYS A 274 9.21 -1.31 5.67
CA LYS A 274 8.71 -0.97 4.34
C LYS A 274 7.25 -0.55 4.43
N PHE A 275 6.84 0.36 3.56
CA PHE A 275 5.54 0.98 3.58
C PHE A 275 5.02 1.16 2.16
N GLU A 276 3.91 0.50 1.84
CA GLU A 276 3.15 0.77 0.62
C GLU A 276 2.08 1.83 0.91
N GLY A 277 1.99 2.83 0.02
CA GLY A 277 1.09 3.96 0.16
C GLY A 277 1.61 5.07 1.08
N PHE A 278 0.75 6.04 1.36
CA PHE A 278 1.09 7.19 2.21
C PHE A 278 1.38 6.77 3.66
N VAL A 279 2.40 7.38 4.23
CA VAL A 279 2.86 7.16 5.60
C VAL A 279 2.97 8.50 6.31
N THR A 280 2.35 8.60 7.48
CA THR A 280 2.37 9.84 8.24
C THR A 280 3.78 10.14 8.78
N GLU A 281 4.04 11.42 9.07
CA GLU A 281 5.31 11.83 9.69
C GLU A 281 5.49 11.17 11.07
N SER A 282 4.41 10.97 11.83
CA SER A 282 4.44 10.27 13.12
C SER A 282 4.89 8.81 12.97
N GLU A 283 4.27 8.07 12.05
CA GLU A 283 4.66 6.67 11.79
C GLU A 283 6.14 6.55 11.39
N LEU A 284 6.62 7.43 10.50
CA LEU A 284 8.04 7.43 10.12
C LEU A 284 8.95 7.85 11.29
N THR A 285 8.55 8.83 12.08
CA THR A 285 9.35 9.33 13.21
C THR A 285 9.53 8.26 14.29
N GLU A 286 8.49 7.48 14.59
CA GLU A 286 8.58 6.35 15.52
C GLU A 286 9.67 5.35 15.09
N HIS A 287 9.69 4.96 13.82
CA HIS A 287 10.71 4.06 13.28
C HIS A 287 12.10 4.71 13.18
N ILE A 288 12.18 6.02 12.93
CA ILE A 288 13.45 6.75 12.93
C ILE A 288 14.07 6.75 14.34
N MET A 289 13.25 6.98 15.36
CA MET A 289 13.71 6.97 16.76
C MET A 289 14.26 5.60 17.14
N GLU A 290 13.57 4.51 16.76
CA GLU A 290 14.06 3.13 16.91
C GLU A 290 15.41 2.92 16.18
N LEU A 291 15.52 3.37 14.92
CA LEU A 291 16.74 3.22 14.12
C LEU A 291 17.96 4.00 14.65
N LEU A 292 17.69 5.11 15.33
CA LEU A 292 18.71 5.99 15.87
C LEU A 292 19.01 5.74 17.35
N ASP A 293 18.28 4.83 18.00
CA ASP A 293 18.37 4.53 19.43
C ASP A 293 18.14 5.79 20.31
N ILE A 294 17.12 6.62 20.02
CA ILE A 294 16.83 7.89 20.73
C ILE A 294 15.38 8.01 21.22
#